data_AF-A0A293N4S1-F1
#
_entry.id   AF-A0A293N4S1-F1
#
_cell.length_a   1.000
_cell.length_b   1.000
_cell.length_c   1.000
_cell.angle_alpha   90.00
_cell.angle_beta   90.00
_cell.angle_gamma   90.00
#
_symmetry.space_group_name_H-M   'P 1'
#
loop_
_entity.id
_entity.type
_entity.pdbx_description
1 polymer ?
#
loop_
_entity_poly.entity_id
_entity_poly.type
_entity_poly.pdbx_seq_one_letter_code
_entity_poly.pdbx_strand_id
1 'polypeptide(L)'
;MQLKSSIFSALCFLLLTSLTGASRCVMRGHCGLDEDLDKDIPCKVNAAPKPLPRSDWSLFREVCPDLAETVKQDYLSCCDVEQLKVLKEDLQQPIDLGMKKHPHCLRNFRNIFCQLICSSNQSDFVNVVSSENNSQGHPYVTEVVYAVSERFAEGSYNSCKDVKVKVVFNLMTFMCGLNCTPTKWLSFLGSTASEGGHSPYKIKFQVTKDATVKVKGIELTPMDVDLV
;
A
#
# COMPACT_ATOMS: atom_id res chain seq x y z
N MET A 1 44.44 19.01 55.81
CA MET A 1 44.86 19.16 54.40
C MET A 1 44.13 18.10 53.58
N GLN A 2 42.84 18.31 53.33
CA GLN A 2 42.25 18.43 51.99
C GLN A 2 42.89 17.50 50.94
N LEU A 3 42.20 16.41 50.58
CA LEU A 3 42.06 16.04 49.17
C LEU A 3 40.79 15.18 48.95
N LYS A 4 39.92 15.72 48.10
CA LYS A 4 38.69 15.16 47.54
C LYS A 4 39.00 13.94 46.65
N SER A 5 38.08 13.00 46.50
CA SER A 5 37.56 12.60 45.16
C SER A 5 36.44 11.55 45.23
N SER A 6 35.24 12.02 44.87
CA SER A 6 34.21 11.40 44.00
C SER A 6 33.97 9.89 43.99
N ILE A 7 32.83 9.51 44.58
CA ILE A 7 32.06 8.29 44.31
C ILE A 7 31.47 8.43 42.89
N PHE A 8 32.03 7.72 41.90
CA PHE A 8 31.43 7.58 40.59
C PHE A 8 30.27 6.57 40.67
N SER A 9 29.05 7.08 40.76
CA SER A 9 27.83 6.32 40.53
C SER A 9 27.73 6.00 39.04
N ALA A 10 28.14 4.80 38.64
CA ALA A 10 27.89 4.28 37.31
C ALA A 10 26.49 3.65 37.28
N LEU A 11 25.45 4.47 37.13
CA LEU A 11 24.14 3.99 36.69
C LEU A 11 24.29 3.57 35.22
N CYS A 12 24.57 2.28 35.01
CA CYS A 12 24.45 1.64 33.71
C CYS A 12 22.96 1.53 33.39
N PHE A 13 22.38 2.60 32.82
CA PHE A 13 21.11 2.51 32.13
C PHE A 13 21.33 1.64 30.89
N LEU A 14 21.07 0.33 31.06
CA LEU A 14 20.83 -0.58 29.96
C LEU A 14 19.61 -0.05 29.19
N LEU A 15 19.85 0.77 28.16
CA LEU A 15 18.90 0.97 27.09
C LEU A 15 18.72 -0.39 26.41
N LEU A 16 17.72 -1.14 26.87
CA LEU A 16 17.04 -2.13 26.05
C LEU A 16 16.34 -1.34 24.95
N THR A 17 17.08 -0.98 23.89
CA THR A 17 16.46 -0.63 22.62
C THR A 17 15.77 -1.89 22.15
N SER A 18 14.46 -1.94 22.37
CA SER A 18 13.60 -2.91 21.71
C SER A 18 13.94 -2.86 20.23
N LEU A 19 14.50 -3.95 19.71
CA LEU A 19 14.76 -4.15 18.29
C LEU A 19 13.42 -4.39 17.57
N THR A 20 12.46 -3.48 17.75
CA THR A 20 11.34 -3.35 16.82
C THR A 20 11.97 -2.80 15.55
N GLY A 21 12.28 -3.68 14.60
CA GLY A 21 12.77 -3.25 13.29
C GLY A 21 11.82 -2.19 12.76
N ALA A 22 12.30 -0.96 12.62
CA ALA A 22 11.47 0.13 12.12
C ALA A 22 10.96 -0.28 10.74
N SER A 23 9.64 -0.27 10.54
CA SER A 23 9.03 -0.61 9.26
C SER A 23 9.58 0.31 8.16
N ARG A 24 9.69 -0.24 6.95
CA ARG A 24 10.43 0.35 5.83
C ARG A 24 9.56 0.43 4.58
N CYS A 25 9.97 1.28 3.66
CA CYS A 25 9.46 1.29 2.30
C CYS A 25 10.18 0.23 1.48
N VAL A 26 9.39 -0.56 0.77
CA VAL A 26 9.84 -1.51 -0.26
C VAL A 26 9.70 -0.93 -1.67
N MET A 27 8.87 0.10 -1.84
CA MET A 27 8.61 0.82 -3.08
C MET A 27 8.54 2.33 -2.85
N ARG A 28 9.13 3.13 -3.75
CA ARG A 28 9.03 4.61 -3.75
C ARG A 28 9.50 5.21 -5.06
N GLY A 29 8.87 6.29 -5.52
CA GLY A 29 9.21 6.98 -6.76
C GLY A 29 8.91 6.14 -7.99
N HIS A 30 9.43 6.54 -9.14
CA HIS A 30 9.17 5.91 -10.45
C HIS A 30 10.50 5.52 -11.12
N CYS A 31 10.64 4.26 -11.52
CA CYS A 31 11.87 3.75 -12.13
C CYS A 31 11.64 2.90 -13.39
N GLY A 32 10.40 2.55 -13.71
CA GLY A 32 10.03 1.83 -14.92
C GLY A 32 8.73 2.39 -15.50
N LEU A 33 8.33 1.88 -16.65
CA LEU A 33 7.11 2.22 -17.36
C LEU A 33 6.51 0.93 -17.90
N ASP A 34 5.22 0.71 -17.67
CA ASP A 34 4.44 -0.29 -18.39
C ASP A 34 4.01 0.33 -19.72
N GLU A 35 4.60 -0.13 -20.83
CA GLU A 35 4.37 0.46 -22.17
C GLU A 35 2.94 0.20 -22.69
N ASP A 36 2.28 -0.87 -22.25
CA ASP A 36 0.93 -1.23 -22.68
C ASP A 36 -0.13 -0.30 -22.05
N LEU A 37 0.08 0.09 -20.78
CA LEU A 37 -0.83 0.93 -20.02
C LEU A 37 -0.42 2.41 -19.97
N ASP A 38 0.80 2.74 -20.41
CA ASP A 38 1.43 4.05 -20.24
C ASP A 38 1.43 4.49 -18.77
N LYS A 39 1.85 3.58 -17.89
CA LYS A 39 1.81 3.77 -16.42
C LYS A 39 3.16 3.56 -15.78
N ASP A 40 3.53 4.49 -14.91
CA ASP A 40 4.79 4.40 -14.19
C ASP A 40 4.83 3.21 -13.22
N ILE A 41 5.99 2.58 -13.15
CA ILE A 41 6.29 1.46 -12.26
C ILE A 41 7.21 1.96 -11.13
N PRO A 42 6.91 1.64 -9.86
CA PRO A 42 7.70 2.14 -8.76
C PRO A 42 9.10 1.54 -8.69
N CYS A 43 10.04 2.33 -8.17
CA CYS A 43 11.37 1.81 -7.83
C CYS A 43 11.29 0.79 -6.70
N LYS A 44 12.09 -0.27 -6.77
CA LYS A 44 12.35 -1.14 -5.62
C LYS A 44 13.33 -0.45 -4.69
N VAL A 45 12.95 -0.29 -3.43
CA VAL A 45 13.79 0.35 -2.41
C VAL A 45 13.83 -0.49 -1.14
N ASN A 46 14.77 -0.16 -0.25
CA ASN A 46 14.78 -0.62 1.12
C ASN A 46 15.13 0.58 2.01
N ALA A 47 14.18 1.51 2.14
CA ALA A 47 14.43 2.84 2.69
C ALA A 47 13.53 3.13 3.88
N ALA A 48 13.96 4.00 4.79
CA ALA A 48 13.05 4.57 5.76
C ALA A 48 11.99 5.42 5.05
N PRO A 49 10.75 5.49 5.57
CA PRO A 49 9.75 6.46 5.13
C PRO A 49 10.30 7.87 5.11
N LYS A 50 9.84 8.70 4.18
CA LYS A 50 10.26 10.10 4.05
C LYS A 50 9.08 11.03 4.29
N PRO A 51 9.31 12.23 4.85
CA PRO A 51 8.25 13.21 5.03
C PRO A 51 7.73 13.67 3.68
N LEU A 52 6.41 13.68 3.51
CA LEU A 52 5.77 14.42 2.42
C LEU A 52 5.89 15.93 2.69
N PRO A 53 6.06 16.77 1.65
CA PRO A 53 6.06 18.21 1.83
C PRO A 53 4.72 18.69 2.42
N ARG A 54 4.77 19.64 3.36
CA ARG A 54 3.57 20.17 4.02
C ARG A 54 2.59 20.82 3.05
N SER A 55 3.10 21.40 1.96
CA SER A 55 2.31 21.98 0.86
C SER A 55 1.35 20.96 0.22
N ASP A 56 1.73 19.69 0.22
CA ASP A 56 1.03 18.61 -0.48
C ASP A 56 0.17 17.76 0.46
N TRP A 57 0.10 18.13 1.75
CA TRP A 57 -0.68 17.38 2.73
C TRP A 57 -2.19 17.44 2.46
N SER A 58 -2.68 18.51 1.85
CA SER A 58 -4.08 18.58 1.39
C SER A 58 -4.37 17.52 0.32
N LEU A 59 -3.45 17.29 -0.61
CA LEU A 59 -3.57 16.24 -1.61
C LEU A 59 -3.56 14.86 -0.93
N PHE A 60 -2.66 14.62 0.02
CA PHE A 60 -2.62 13.35 0.75
C PHE A 60 -3.95 13.05 1.46
N ARG A 61 -4.53 14.04 2.16
CA ARG A 61 -5.85 13.91 2.81
C ARG A 61 -7.00 13.71 1.82
N GLU A 62 -6.91 14.28 0.62
CA GLU A 62 -7.92 14.11 -0.42
C GLU A 62 -7.91 12.67 -0.96
N VAL A 63 -6.72 12.16 -1.26
CA VAL A 63 -6.52 10.86 -1.93
C VAL A 63 -6.63 9.70 -0.94
N CYS A 64 -5.97 9.83 0.22
CA CYS A 64 -5.82 8.79 1.24
C CYS A 64 -6.25 9.30 2.63
N PRO A 65 -7.54 9.66 2.82
CA PRO A 65 -8.02 10.29 4.05
C PRO A 65 -7.73 9.48 5.31
N ASP A 66 -8.07 8.18 5.32
CA ASP A 66 -7.89 7.34 6.52
C ASP A 66 -6.41 7.15 6.87
N LEU A 67 -5.55 6.95 5.87
CA LEU A 67 -4.11 6.85 6.11
C LEU A 67 -3.53 8.19 6.60
N ALA A 68 -4.06 9.33 6.13
CA ALA A 68 -3.64 10.64 6.61
C ALA A 68 -3.97 10.87 8.09
N GLU A 69 -4.99 10.22 8.63
CA GLU A 69 -5.34 10.30 10.06
C GLU A 69 -4.37 9.50 10.95
N THR A 70 -3.72 8.47 10.42
CA THR A 70 -2.77 7.65 11.19
C THR A 70 -1.34 8.18 11.14
N VAL A 71 -1.00 8.99 10.14
CA VAL A 71 0.31 9.63 10.00
C VAL A 71 0.47 10.74 11.04
N LYS A 72 1.57 10.69 11.79
CA LYS A 72 1.89 11.64 12.86
C LYS A 72 2.45 12.95 12.29
N GLN A 73 2.83 13.88 13.18
CA GLN A 73 3.35 15.22 12.83
C GLN A 73 4.63 15.23 11.96
N ASP A 74 5.27 14.08 11.78
CA ASP A 74 6.46 13.90 10.94
C ASP A 74 6.14 13.66 9.46
N TYR A 75 4.85 13.50 9.09
CA TYR A 75 4.38 13.37 7.71
C TYR A 75 5.03 12.20 6.94
N LEU A 76 5.49 11.17 7.66
CA LEU A 76 6.23 10.05 7.09
C LEU A 76 5.33 9.18 6.21
N SER A 77 5.77 8.96 4.97
CA SER A 77 5.09 8.11 3.98
C SER A 77 6.09 7.39 3.09
N CYS A 78 5.66 6.27 2.51
CA CYS A 78 6.45 5.56 1.50
C CYS A 78 6.26 6.06 0.07
N CYS A 79 5.27 6.91 -0.20
CA CYS A 79 5.09 7.54 -1.49
C CYS A 79 5.63 8.99 -1.55
N ASP A 80 5.94 9.46 -2.75
CA ASP A 80 6.17 10.88 -3.02
C ASP A 80 4.93 11.56 -3.63
N VAL A 81 5.05 12.86 -3.92
CA VAL A 81 3.94 13.69 -4.40
C VAL A 81 3.49 13.27 -5.80
N GLU A 82 4.41 12.81 -6.65
CA GLU A 82 4.05 12.37 -8.00
C GLU A 82 3.26 11.06 -7.94
N GLN A 83 3.69 10.10 -7.10
CA GLN A 83 2.90 8.88 -6.85
C GLN A 83 1.49 9.16 -6.32
N LEU A 84 1.31 10.23 -5.53
CA LEU A 84 -0.02 10.64 -5.06
C LEU A 84 -0.90 11.21 -6.18
N LYS A 85 -0.32 12.00 -7.09
CA LYS A 85 -1.05 12.52 -8.25
C LYS A 85 -1.49 11.39 -9.17
N VAL A 86 -0.58 10.46 -9.48
CA VAL A 86 -0.90 9.26 -10.27
C VAL A 86 -1.99 8.44 -9.59
N LEU A 87 -1.90 8.20 -8.28
CA LEU A 87 -2.95 7.48 -7.54
C LEU A 87 -4.30 8.21 -7.60
N LYS A 88 -4.31 9.54 -7.53
CA LYS A 88 -5.55 10.34 -7.69
C LYS A 88 -6.18 10.13 -9.06
N GLU A 89 -5.38 10.15 -10.12
CA GLU A 89 -5.82 9.94 -11.50
C GLU A 89 -6.35 8.52 -11.71
N ASP A 90 -5.62 7.50 -11.24
CA ASP A 90 -6.02 6.09 -11.32
C ASP A 90 -7.34 5.81 -10.59
N LEU A 91 -7.58 6.49 -9.46
CA LEU A 91 -8.82 6.35 -8.70
C LEU A 91 -10.02 7.02 -9.39
N GLN A 92 -9.81 7.93 -10.34
CA GLN A 92 -10.90 8.66 -11.00
C GLN A 92 -11.80 7.73 -11.81
N GLN A 93 -11.22 6.76 -12.52
CA GLN A 93 -11.97 5.79 -13.32
C GLN A 93 -12.98 4.98 -12.46
N PRO A 94 -12.60 4.27 -11.38
CA PRO A 94 -13.56 3.55 -10.55
C PRO A 94 -14.57 4.47 -9.84
N ILE A 95 -14.18 5.71 -9.51
CA ILE A 95 -15.10 6.73 -8.99
C ILE A 95 -16.23 7.02 -9.99
N ASP A 96 -15.87 7.30 -11.23
CA ASP A 96 -16.81 7.67 -12.30
C ASP A 96 -17.64 6.47 -12.77
N LEU A 97 -17.09 5.25 -12.69
CA LEU A 97 -17.82 4.03 -13.02
C LEU A 97 -18.93 3.70 -12.04
N GLY A 98 -18.93 4.26 -10.83
CA GLY A 98 -20.08 4.12 -9.92
C GLY A 98 -19.77 4.33 -8.44
N MET A 99 -18.50 4.27 -8.03
CA MET A 99 -18.16 4.38 -6.60
C MET A 99 -18.47 5.74 -6.00
N LYS A 100 -18.64 6.80 -6.81
CA LYS A 100 -19.05 8.14 -6.33
C LYS A 100 -20.33 8.12 -5.48
N LYS A 101 -21.25 7.17 -5.73
CA LYS A 101 -22.53 7.04 -5.00
C LYS A 101 -22.43 6.07 -3.81
N HIS A 102 -21.29 5.42 -3.62
CA HIS A 102 -21.07 4.38 -2.61
C HIS A 102 -19.84 4.73 -1.76
N PRO A 103 -19.97 5.67 -0.80
CA PRO A 103 -18.83 6.21 -0.07
C PRO A 103 -18.05 5.15 0.74
N HIS A 104 -18.73 4.14 1.28
CA HIS A 104 -18.07 3.04 2.00
C HIS A 104 -17.21 2.19 1.06
N CYS A 105 -17.76 1.83 -0.10
CA CYS A 105 -17.00 1.17 -1.17
C CYS A 105 -15.77 1.99 -1.57
N LEU A 106 -15.96 3.28 -1.86
CA LEU A 106 -14.88 4.15 -2.29
C LEU A 106 -13.78 4.25 -1.23
N ARG A 107 -14.14 4.41 0.05
CA ARG A 107 -13.20 4.47 1.16
C ARG A 107 -12.39 3.19 1.28
N ASN A 108 -13.05 2.03 1.34
CA ASN A 108 -12.39 0.74 1.47
C ASN A 108 -11.51 0.42 0.23
N PHE A 109 -12.00 0.75 -0.98
CA PHE A 109 -11.25 0.60 -2.23
C PHE A 109 -9.98 1.45 -2.25
N ARG A 110 -10.07 2.72 -1.85
CA ARG A 110 -8.91 3.62 -1.73
C ARG A 110 -7.89 3.06 -0.76
N ASN A 111 -8.33 2.52 0.38
CA ASN A 111 -7.42 1.96 1.38
C ASN A 111 -6.56 0.79 0.87
N ILE A 112 -7.05 -0.02 -0.08
CA ILE A 112 -6.24 -1.06 -0.72
C ILE A 112 -4.94 -0.44 -1.28
N PHE A 113 -5.08 0.60 -2.09
CA PHE A 113 -3.96 1.23 -2.80
C PHE A 113 -3.20 2.25 -1.95
N CYS A 114 -3.88 3.01 -1.10
CA CYS A 114 -3.23 3.93 -0.17
C CYS A 114 -2.28 3.20 0.78
N GLN A 115 -2.69 2.05 1.32
CA GLN A 115 -1.82 1.24 2.17
C GLN A 115 -0.66 0.63 1.36
N LEU A 116 -0.94 0.09 0.17
CA LEU A 116 0.08 -0.48 -0.72
C LEU A 116 1.17 0.54 -1.10
N ILE A 117 0.79 1.77 -1.45
CA ILE A 117 1.68 2.73 -2.08
C ILE A 117 2.30 3.68 -1.04
N CYS A 118 1.51 4.14 -0.07
CA CYS A 118 1.86 5.28 0.76
C CYS A 118 2.08 4.97 2.25
N SER A 119 1.68 3.79 2.74
CA SER A 119 1.85 3.47 4.17
C SER A 119 3.31 3.56 4.58
N SER A 120 3.60 4.22 5.71
CA SER A 120 4.95 4.21 6.30
C SER A 120 5.35 2.82 6.81
N ASN A 121 4.40 1.91 6.92
CA ASN A 121 4.60 0.53 7.37
C ASN A 121 4.56 -0.49 6.22
N GLN A 122 4.87 -0.05 4.99
CA GLN A 122 4.70 -0.86 3.76
C GLN A 122 5.35 -2.25 3.85
N SER A 123 6.55 -2.38 4.44
CA SER A 123 7.25 -3.66 4.56
C SER A 123 6.56 -4.67 5.49
N ASP A 124 5.62 -4.24 6.31
CA ASP A 124 4.91 -5.14 7.22
C ASP A 124 3.99 -6.08 6.45
N PHE A 125 3.41 -5.60 5.34
CA PHE A 125 2.41 -6.33 4.57
C PHE A 125 2.73 -6.45 3.07
N VAL A 126 3.76 -5.77 2.56
CA VAL A 126 4.18 -5.84 1.15
C VAL A 126 5.60 -6.40 1.04
N ASN A 127 5.79 -7.36 0.15
CA ASN A 127 7.11 -7.88 -0.22
C ASN A 127 7.32 -7.79 -1.74
N VAL A 128 8.43 -7.20 -2.18
CA VAL A 128 8.85 -7.19 -3.59
C VAL A 128 9.51 -8.52 -3.92
N VAL A 129 8.83 -9.36 -4.69
CA VAL A 129 9.27 -10.73 -5.00
C VAL A 129 9.97 -10.85 -6.36
N SER A 130 9.79 -9.87 -7.25
CA SER A 130 10.50 -9.74 -8.52
C SER A 130 10.76 -8.27 -8.88
N SER A 131 11.88 -8.03 -9.56
CA SER A 131 12.31 -6.70 -10.00
C SER A 131 13.28 -6.78 -11.17
N GLU A 132 13.28 -5.76 -12.00
CA GLU A 132 14.20 -5.58 -13.13
C GLU A 132 14.94 -4.24 -13.00
N ASN A 133 15.94 -3.99 -13.85
CA ASN A 133 16.69 -2.74 -13.85
C ASN A 133 16.39 -1.96 -15.12
N ASN A 134 16.19 -0.64 -14.99
CA ASN A 134 16.09 0.23 -16.15
C ASN A 134 17.47 0.47 -16.79
N SER A 135 17.50 1.22 -17.89
CA SER A 135 18.74 1.54 -18.64
C SER A 135 19.81 2.29 -17.82
N GLN A 136 19.42 2.93 -16.73
CA GLN A 136 20.31 3.63 -15.79
C GLN A 136 20.75 2.75 -14.62
N GLY A 137 20.30 1.49 -14.56
CA GLY A 137 20.62 0.54 -13.49
C GLY A 137 19.78 0.71 -12.22
N HIS A 138 18.73 1.54 -12.23
CA HIS A 138 17.82 1.65 -11.10
C HIS A 138 16.79 0.52 -11.13
N PRO A 139 16.59 -0.21 -10.01
CA PRO A 139 15.65 -1.32 -9.97
C PRO A 139 14.21 -0.85 -9.88
N TYR A 140 13.32 -1.39 -10.72
CA TYR A 140 11.87 -1.23 -10.65
C TYR A 140 11.18 -2.56 -10.35
N VAL A 141 9.99 -2.48 -9.78
CA VAL A 141 9.23 -3.65 -9.32
C VAL A 141 8.45 -4.29 -10.47
N THR A 142 8.57 -5.61 -10.64
CA THR A 142 7.73 -6.34 -11.60
C THR A 142 6.68 -7.21 -10.93
N GLU A 143 6.93 -7.66 -9.68
CA GLU A 143 5.94 -8.39 -8.89
C GLU A 143 6.10 -8.12 -7.39
N VAL A 144 4.97 -7.87 -6.73
CA VAL A 144 4.86 -7.85 -5.27
C VAL A 144 3.89 -8.91 -4.77
N VAL A 145 4.10 -9.35 -3.53
CA VAL A 145 3.07 -9.99 -2.73
C VAL A 145 2.57 -9.00 -1.70
N TYR A 146 1.25 -8.87 -1.61
CA TYR A 146 0.56 -8.00 -0.66
C TYR A 146 -0.33 -8.85 0.25
N ALA A 147 0.09 -9.02 1.50
CA ALA A 147 -0.67 -9.72 2.52
C ALA A 147 -1.83 -8.84 3.02
N VAL A 148 -3.05 -9.37 2.96
CA VAL A 148 -4.28 -8.67 3.35
C VAL A 148 -5.11 -9.58 4.22
N SER A 149 -5.68 -9.05 5.30
CA SER A 149 -6.57 -9.84 6.16
C SER A 149 -7.82 -10.27 5.40
N GLU A 150 -8.32 -11.48 5.67
CA GLU A 150 -9.57 -11.94 5.08
C GLU A 150 -10.73 -11.03 5.45
N ARG A 151 -10.78 -10.57 6.71
CA ARG A 151 -11.78 -9.61 7.19
C ARG A 151 -11.83 -8.36 6.32
N PHE A 152 -10.70 -7.72 6.06
CA PHE A 152 -10.63 -6.52 5.24
C PHE A 152 -10.97 -6.82 3.77
N ALA A 153 -10.47 -7.93 3.22
CA ALA A 153 -10.76 -8.33 1.84
C ALA A 153 -12.26 -8.58 1.61
N GLU A 154 -12.91 -9.34 2.48
CA GLU A 154 -14.34 -9.63 2.43
C GLU A 154 -15.19 -8.38 2.66
N GLY A 155 -14.84 -7.57 3.66
CA GLY A 155 -15.55 -6.33 3.96
C GLY A 155 -15.48 -5.32 2.82
N SER A 156 -14.29 -5.13 2.25
CA SER A 156 -14.09 -4.26 1.09
C SER A 156 -14.91 -4.73 -0.10
N TYR A 157 -14.86 -6.03 -0.42
CA TYR A 157 -15.70 -6.60 -1.48
C TYR A 157 -17.19 -6.40 -1.21
N ASN A 158 -17.65 -6.72 0.01
CA ASN A 158 -19.05 -6.59 0.39
C ASN A 158 -19.56 -5.15 0.33
N SER A 159 -18.71 -4.17 0.63
CA SER A 159 -19.07 -2.75 0.51
C SER A 159 -19.28 -2.32 -0.95
N CYS A 160 -18.72 -3.04 -1.92
CA CYS A 160 -18.72 -2.70 -3.34
C CYS A 160 -19.57 -3.61 -4.24
N LYS A 161 -20.04 -4.77 -3.75
CA LYS A 161 -20.68 -5.80 -4.59
C LYS A 161 -21.96 -5.38 -5.32
N ASP A 162 -22.65 -4.37 -4.78
CA ASP A 162 -23.91 -3.85 -5.33
C ASP A 162 -23.73 -2.55 -6.13
N VAL A 163 -22.49 -2.07 -6.29
CA VAL A 163 -22.17 -0.89 -7.11
C VAL A 163 -22.53 -1.20 -8.56
N LYS A 164 -23.33 -0.32 -9.19
CA LYS A 164 -23.73 -0.44 -10.59
C LYS A 164 -22.91 0.48 -11.49
N VAL A 165 -22.48 -0.05 -12.62
CA VAL A 165 -21.88 0.72 -13.71
C VAL A 165 -22.94 1.12 -14.70
N LYS A 166 -23.04 2.44 -14.97
CA LYS A 166 -24.05 3.04 -15.86
C LYS A 166 -25.50 2.58 -15.59
N VAL A 167 -25.81 2.14 -14.36
CA VAL A 167 -27.12 1.59 -13.93
C VAL A 167 -27.50 0.25 -14.61
N VAL A 168 -26.61 -0.35 -15.41
CA VAL A 168 -26.94 -1.55 -16.21
C VAL A 168 -26.33 -2.83 -15.63
N PHE A 169 -25.05 -2.80 -15.24
CA PHE A 169 -24.33 -4.01 -14.81
C PHE A 169 -23.62 -3.82 -13.46
N ASN A 170 -23.39 -4.91 -12.72
CA ASN A 170 -22.65 -4.89 -11.46
C ASN A 170 -21.16 -4.62 -11.73
N LEU A 171 -20.55 -3.73 -10.94
CA LEU A 171 -19.13 -3.42 -11.01
C LEU A 171 -18.27 -4.67 -10.82
N MET A 172 -18.62 -5.53 -9.86
CA MET A 172 -17.90 -6.79 -9.66
C MET A 172 -17.99 -7.70 -10.89
N THR A 173 -19.14 -7.78 -11.54
CA THR A 173 -19.29 -8.57 -12.77
C THR A 173 -18.42 -8.03 -13.89
N PHE A 174 -18.31 -6.70 -14.01
CA PHE A 174 -17.43 -6.05 -14.97
C PHE A 174 -15.95 -6.33 -14.70
N MET A 175 -15.53 -6.37 -13.44
CA MET A 175 -14.13 -6.55 -13.06
C MET A 175 -13.68 -8.02 -13.07
N CYS A 176 -14.50 -8.94 -12.59
CA CYS A 176 -14.08 -10.33 -12.32
C CYS A 176 -15.11 -11.39 -12.74
N GLY A 177 -16.12 -11.00 -13.53
CA GLY A 177 -17.12 -11.90 -14.11
C GLY A 177 -18.24 -12.30 -13.15
N LEU A 178 -19.14 -13.18 -13.62
CA LEU A 178 -20.38 -13.56 -12.91
C LEU A 178 -20.14 -14.22 -11.55
N ASN A 179 -19.10 -15.06 -11.43
CA ASN A 179 -18.75 -15.76 -10.20
C ASN A 179 -17.61 -15.06 -9.45
N CYS A 180 -17.71 -13.74 -9.33
CA CYS A 180 -16.68 -12.94 -8.67
C CYS A 180 -16.74 -13.11 -7.14
N THR A 181 -15.59 -13.43 -6.55
CA THR A 181 -15.37 -13.55 -5.11
C THR A 181 -14.37 -12.47 -4.66
N PRO A 182 -14.23 -12.19 -3.35
CA PRO A 182 -13.24 -11.24 -2.84
C PRO A 182 -11.83 -11.49 -3.40
N THR A 183 -11.36 -12.75 -3.40
CA THR A 183 -10.05 -13.13 -3.94
C THR A 183 -9.94 -12.90 -5.44
N LYS A 184 -10.98 -13.21 -6.23
CA LYS A 184 -10.96 -12.97 -7.69
C LYS A 184 -10.96 -11.49 -8.02
N TRP A 185 -11.70 -10.69 -7.25
CA TRP A 185 -11.72 -9.25 -7.40
C TRP A 185 -10.35 -8.64 -7.10
N LEU A 186 -9.73 -8.98 -5.97
CA LEU A 186 -8.37 -8.55 -5.65
C LEU A 186 -7.36 -9.05 -6.70
N SER A 187 -7.50 -10.29 -7.17
CA SER A 187 -6.65 -10.80 -8.25
C SER A 187 -6.76 -9.96 -9.52
N PHE A 188 -7.96 -9.51 -9.91
CA PHE A 188 -8.14 -8.60 -11.05
C PHE A 188 -7.46 -7.25 -10.81
N LEU A 189 -7.59 -6.68 -9.61
CA LEU A 189 -6.92 -5.41 -9.25
C LEU A 189 -5.40 -5.48 -9.37
N GLY A 190 -4.83 -6.67 -9.15
CA GLY A 190 -3.40 -6.90 -9.22
C GLY A 190 -2.89 -7.53 -10.52
N SER A 191 -3.76 -7.71 -11.52
CA SER A 191 -3.39 -8.27 -12.82
C SER A 191 -2.79 -7.20 -13.74
N THR A 192 -1.76 -7.57 -14.49
CA THR A 192 -1.13 -6.74 -15.52
C THR A 192 -1.97 -6.69 -16.80
N ALA A 193 -1.63 -5.82 -17.75
CA ALA A 193 -2.28 -5.75 -19.05
C ALA A 193 -2.29 -7.11 -19.78
N SER A 194 -1.17 -7.82 -19.76
CA SER A 194 -1.02 -9.17 -20.33
C SER A 194 -1.91 -10.23 -19.66
N GLU A 195 -2.41 -9.97 -18.46
CA GLU A 195 -3.37 -10.81 -17.73
C GLU A 195 -4.81 -10.27 -17.80
N GLY A 196 -5.05 -9.23 -18.62
CA GLY A 196 -6.35 -8.57 -18.77
C GLY A 196 -6.73 -7.60 -17.64
N GLY A 197 -5.76 -7.17 -16.83
CA GLY A 197 -5.93 -6.16 -15.79
C GLY A 197 -5.37 -4.78 -16.16
N HIS A 198 -5.26 -3.91 -15.15
CA HIS A 198 -4.84 -2.51 -15.31
C HIS A 198 -3.72 -2.09 -14.34
N SER A 199 -3.06 -3.07 -13.71
CA SER A 199 -1.93 -2.82 -12.81
C SER A 199 -0.63 -2.73 -13.63
N PRO A 200 0.22 -1.71 -13.45
CA PRO A 200 1.49 -1.58 -14.16
C PRO A 200 2.56 -2.60 -13.75
N TYR A 201 2.33 -3.32 -12.65
CA TYR A 201 3.16 -4.44 -12.19
C TYR A 201 2.26 -5.47 -11.51
N LYS A 202 2.72 -6.72 -11.40
CA LYS A 202 1.91 -7.77 -10.78
C LYS A 202 1.77 -7.53 -9.28
N ILE A 203 0.53 -7.48 -8.78
CA ILE A 203 0.22 -7.47 -7.35
C ILE A 203 -0.45 -8.79 -7.00
N LYS A 204 0.28 -9.67 -6.32
CA LYS A 204 -0.26 -10.93 -5.81
C LYS A 204 -0.83 -10.72 -4.41
N PHE A 205 -2.15 -10.61 -4.32
CA PHE A 205 -2.84 -10.54 -3.03
C PHE A 205 -2.81 -11.89 -2.31
N GLN A 206 -2.22 -11.91 -1.10
CA GLN A 206 -2.21 -13.05 -0.20
C GLN A 206 -3.26 -12.80 0.90
N VAL A 207 -4.50 -13.25 0.64
CA VAL A 207 -5.59 -13.15 1.62
C VAL A 207 -5.44 -14.24 2.68
N THR A 208 -5.53 -13.90 3.96
CA THR A 208 -5.37 -14.88 5.05
C THR A 208 -6.15 -14.51 6.32
N LYS A 209 -6.48 -15.53 7.12
CA LYS A 209 -6.97 -15.39 8.51
C LYS A 209 -5.84 -15.39 9.54
N ASP A 210 -4.66 -15.84 9.13
CA ASP A 210 -3.52 -16.01 10.01
C ASP A 210 -2.95 -14.64 10.41
N ALA A 211 -2.42 -14.55 11.62
CA ALA A 211 -1.79 -13.32 12.12
C ALA A 211 -0.55 -12.92 11.30
N THR A 212 0.15 -13.90 10.72
CA THR A 212 1.30 -13.69 9.84
C THR A 212 1.30 -14.67 8.68
N VAL A 213 1.96 -14.31 7.59
CA VAL A 213 2.22 -15.18 6.43
C VAL A 213 3.67 -15.11 6.01
N LYS A 214 4.25 -16.23 5.59
CA LYS A 214 5.64 -16.29 5.13
C LYS A 214 5.72 -16.28 3.61
N VAL A 215 6.36 -15.26 3.05
CA VAL A 215 6.53 -15.07 1.60
C VAL A 215 8.02 -15.02 1.26
N LYS A 216 8.51 -16.01 0.51
CA LYS A 216 9.94 -16.13 0.15
C LYS A 216 10.90 -15.94 1.34
N GLY A 217 10.52 -16.46 2.51
CA GLY A 217 11.32 -16.37 3.73
C GLY A 217 11.05 -15.15 4.61
N ILE A 218 10.33 -14.14 4.11
CA ILE A 218 9.96 -12.93 4.83
C ILE A 218 8.60 -13.13 5.49
N GLU A 219 8.50 -12.84 6.78
CA GLU A 219 7.23 -12.83 7.51
C GLU A 219 6.53 -11.50 7.30
N LEU A 220 5.26 -11.55 6.90
CA LEU A 220 4.39 -10.39 6.71
C LEU A 220 3.22 -10.47 7.70
N THR A 221 2.88 -9.33 8.30
CA THR A 221 1.64 -9.13 9.04
C THR A 221 0.59 -8.59 8.07
N PRO A 222 -0.53 -9.29 7.80
CA PRO A 222 -1.50 -8.85 6.80
C PRO A 222 -2.08 -7.46 7.12
N MET A 223 -2.25 -6.64 6.08
CA MET A 223 -2.90 -5.34 6.22
C MET A 223 -4.35 -5.52 6.67
N ASP A 224 -4.70 -4.83 7.77
CA ASP A 224 -6.02 -4.96 8.41
C ASP A 224 -6.50 -3.60 8.97
N VAL A 225 -6.89 -2.68 8.09
CA VAL A 225 -7.43 -1.37 8.51
C VAL A 225 -8.94 -1.39 8.73
N ASP A 226 -9.46 -0.38 9.43
CA ASP A 226 -10.89 -0.32 9.75
C ASP A 226 -11.77 -0.15 8.51
N LEU A 227 -12.79 -1.01 8.44
CA LEU A 227 -13.86 -0.94 7.46
C LEU A 227 -14.93 0.04 7.94
N VAL A 228 -15.63 0.66 7.00
CA VAL A 228 -16.86 1.43 7.22
C VAL A 228 -17.98 0.86 6.36
#